data_AF-X1F2U6-F1
#
_entry.id   AF-X1F2U6-F1
#
_cell.length_a   1.000
_cell.length_b   1.000
_cell.length_c   1.000
_cell.angle_alpha   90.00
_cell.angle_beta   90.00
_cell.angle_gamma   90.00
#
_symmetry.space_group_name_H-M   'P 1'
#
loop_
_entity.id
_entity.type
_entity.pdbx_description
1 polymer ?
#
loop_
_entity_poly.entity_id
_entity_poly.type
_entity_poly.pdbx_seq_one_letter_code
_entity_poly.pdbx_strand_id
1 'polypeptide(L)'
;TREIREEGRRIGFSIENYEGKKGILSHIYYKDGPKVGKYRVNLRDFENVGMNTLHHALRDPDIKIIAIDEIGKMELFHPDFLKILDRIIDSDKILFATVSYKMKELLAKFGNRSDALIFNLENSPKDTSERKNLKEKILKSILKKISTLHPKTSPG
;
A
#
# COMPACT_ATOMS: atom_id res chain seq x y z
N THR A 1 -3.53 6.74 -3.29
CA THR A 1 -4.44 7.72 -2.65
C THR A 1 -4.33 9.07 -3.35
N ARG A 2 -5.40 9.88 -3.43
CA ARG A 2 -5.31 11.25 -3.99
C ARG A 2 -5.92 12.28 -3.05
N GLU A 3 -5.36 13.49 -3.05
CA GLU A 3 -5.92 14.59 -2.25
C GLU A 3 -7.21 15.10 -2.90
N ILE A 4 -8.23 15.32 -2.06
CA ILE A 4 -9.45 16.06 -2.43
C ILE A 4 -9.22 17.50 -1.99
N ARG A 5 -9.35 18.45 -2.92
CA ARG A 5 -9.12 19.87 -2.67
C ARG A 5 -10.32 20.71 -3.06
N GLU A 6 -10.57 21.75 -2.27
CA GLU A 6 -11.58 22.78 -2.49
C GLU A 6 -10.93 24.12 -2.15
N GLU A 7 -11.05 25.11 -3.04
CA GLU A 7 -10.42 26.43 -2.91
C GLU A 7 -8.91 26.36 -2.57
N GLY A 8 -8.20 25.42 -3.19
CA GLY A 8 -6.77 25.18 -2.96
C GLY A 8 -6.42 24.50 -1.63
N ARG A 9 -7.39 24.27 -0.74
CA ARG A 9 -7.21 23.61 0.55
C ARG A 9 -7.54 22.13 0.44
N ARG A 10 -6.71 21.27 1.06
CA ARG A 10 -7.03 19.85 1.18
C ARG A 10 -8.18 19.65 2.18
N ILE A 11 -9.25 19.03 1.69
CA ILE A 11 -10.48 18.73 2.43
C ILE A 11 -10.69 17.23 2.65
N GLY A 12 -9.92 16.38 1.97
CA GLY A 12 -10.00 14.94 2.17
C GLY A 12 -8.99 14.17 1.35
N PHE A 13 -9.19 12.85 1.33
CA PHE A 13 -8.39 11.90 0.57
C PHE A 13 -9.32 10.88 -0.07
N SER A 14 -9.10 10.57 -1.35
CA SER A 14 -9.81 9.50 -2.06
C SER A 14 -8.97 8.22 -2.10
N ILE A 15 -9.68 7.10 -2.11
CA ILE A 15 -9.14 5.75 -2.35
C ILE A 15 -9.65 5.24 -3.69
N GLU A 16 -8.81 4.50 -4.40
CA GLU A 16 -9.10 3.89 -5.69
C GLU A 16 -8.39 2.54 -5.77
N ASN A 17 -9.03 1.53 -6.37
CA ASN A 17 -8.40 0.24 -6.65
C ASN A 17 -7.95 0.14 -8.14
N TYR A 18 -7.29 -0.96 -8.51
CA TYR A 18 -6.78 -1.15 -9.87
C TYR A 18 -7.88 -1.28 -10.95
N GLU A 19 -9.12 -1.56 -10.54
CA GLU A 19 -10.30 -1.65 -11.42
C GLU A 19 -10.98 -0.29 -11.63
N GLY A 20 -10.46 0.78 -11.01
CA GLY A 20 -11.03 2.12 -11.07
C GLY A 20 -12.20 2.35 -10.10
N LYS A 21 -12.50 1.41 -9.19
CA LYS A 21 -13.48 1.60 -8.13
C LYS A 21 -12.96 2.67 -7.16
N LYS A 22 -13.76 3.71 -6.92
CA LYS A 22 -13.39 4.87 -6.10
C LYS A 22 -14.23 4.98 -4.84
N GLY A 23 -13.66 5.61 -3.82
CA GLY A 23 -14.31 6.01 -2.59
C GLY A 23 -13.57 7.17 -1.92
N ILE A 24 -14.13 7.67 -0.81
CA ILE A 24 -13.51 8.70 0.02
C ILE A 24 -12.91 8.01 1.24
N LEU A 25 -11.58 8.06 1.38
CA LEU A 25 -10.89 7.50 2.54
C LEU A 25 -11.12 8.35 3.80
N SER A 26 -11.08 9.67 3.65
CA SER A 26 -11.39 10.58 4.76
C SER A 26 -11.79 11.97 4.26
N HIS A 27 -12.59 12.67 5.07
CA HIS A 27 -13.11 14.00 4.74
C HIS A 27 -13.27 14.89 5.98
N ILE A 28 -13.17 16.21 5.84
CA ILE A 28 -13.39 17.15 6.94
C ILE A 28 -14.86 17.32 7.32
N TYR A 29 -15.78 17.13 6.38
CA TYR A 29 -17.24 17.29 6.60
C TYR A 29 -17.94 16.03 7.11
N TYR A 30 -17.23 14.90 7.18
CA TYR A 30 -17.79 13.70 7.79
C TYR A 30 -17.89 13.86 9.30
N LYS A 31 -18.99 13.35 9.88
CA LYS A 31 -19.29 13.47 11.31
C LYS A 31 -18.83 12.24 12.08
N ASP A 32 -18.93 11.07 11.46
CA ASP A 32 -18.67 9.78 12.07
C ASP A 32 -17.29 9.23 11.70
N GLY A 33 -16.85 8.24 12.48
CA GLY A 33 -15.60 7.53 12.27
C GLY A 33 -14.39 8.10 13.01
N PRO A 34 -13.24 7.40 12.95
CA PRO A 34 -12.02 7.81 13.62
C PRO A 34 -11.49 9.16 13.14
N LYS A 35 -10.89 9.94 14.05
CA LYS A 35 -10.35 11.27 13.75
C LYS A 35 -8.84 11.24 13.56
N VAL A 36 -8.36 11.83 12.46
CA VAL A 36 -6.93 12.08 12.19
C VAL A 36 -6.74 13.55 11.85
N GLY A 37 -6.23 14.34 12.81
CA GLY A 37 -6.18 15.79 12.66
C GLY A 37 -7.58 16.36 12.46
N LYS A 38 -7.81 17.04 11.33
CA LYS A 38 -9.12 17.58 10.95
C LYS A 38 -10.01 16.62 10.14
N TYR A 39 -9.50 15.45 9.75
CA TYR A 39 -10.22 14.51 8.89
C TYR A 39 -10.92 13.42 9.72
N ARG A 40 -12.09 12.99 9.26
CA ARG A 40 -12.77 11.79 9.73
C ARG A 40 -12.62 10.68 8.70
N VAL A 41 -12.19 9.50 9.15
CA VAL A 41 -11.94 8.34 8.30
C VAL A 41 -13.26 7.63 7.99
N ASN A 42 -13.51 7.40 6.70
CA ASN A 42 -14.65 6.65 6.24
C ASN A 42 -14.27 5.18 6.07
N LEU A 43 -14.48 4.41 7.15
CA LEU A 43 -14.20 2.98 7.17
C LEU A 43 -15.07 2.19 6.19
N ARG A 44 -16.28 2.70 5.85
CA ARG A 44 -17.17 2.04 4.89
C ARG A 44 -16.57 2.03 3.49
N ASP A 45 -16.04 3.16 3.03
CA ASP A 45 -15.41 3.23 1.71
C ASP A 45 -14.06 2.51 1.71
N PHE A 46 -13.32 2.57 2.82
CA PHE A 46 -12.10 1.77 2.96
C PHE A 46 -12.37 0.27 2.90
N GLU A 47 -13.43 -0.22 3.55
CA GLU A 47 -13.86 -1.62 3.47
C GLU A 47 -14.25 -1.98 2.02
N ASN A 48 -15.14 -1.17 1.43
CA ASN A 48 -15.71 -1.47 0.12
C ASN A 48 -14.70 -1.40 -1.03
N VAL A 49 -13.68 -0.56 -0.92
CA VAL A 49 -12.67 -0.34 -1.97
C VAL A 49 -11.36 -1.02 -1.59
N GLY A 50 -10.77 -0.69 -0.44
CA GLY A 50 -9.47 -1.19 -0.02
C GLY A 50 -9.51 -2.65 0.42
N MET A 51 -10.22 -2.95 1.50
CA MET A 51 -10.21 -4.30 2.11
C MET A 51 -10.73 -5.37 1.16
N ASN A 52 -11.83 -5.11 0.45
CA ASN A 52 -12.36 -6.04 -0.56
C ASN A 52 -11.35 -6.33 -1.68
N THR A 53 -10.64 -5.29 -2.17
CA THR A 53 -9.59 -5.48 -3.18
C THR A 53 -8.46 -6.34 -2.65
N LEU A 54 -7.99 -6.08 -1.42
CA LEU A 54 -6.94 -6.88 -0.79
C LEU A 54 -7.39 -8.33 -0.58
N HIS A 55 -8.63 -8.56 -0.16
CA HIS A 55 -9.18 -9.91 0.05
C HIS A 55 -9.34 -10.68 -1.26
N HIS A 56 -9.73 -10.00 -2.34
CA HIS A 56 -9.79 -10.60 -3.66
C HIS A 56 -8.37 -10.94 -4.15
N ALA A 57 -7.46 -9.97 -4.11
CA ALA A 57 -6.08 -10.13 -4.55
C ALA A 57 -5.33 -11.24 -3.81
N LEU A 58 -5.62 -11.43 -2.51
CA LEU A 58 -5.04 -12.52 -1.72
C LEU A 58 -5.55 -13.91 -2.13
N ARG A 59 -6.80 -14.02 -2.59
CA ARG A 59 -7.43 -15.30 -2.97
C ARG A 59 -7.17 -15.69 -4.42
N ASP A 60 -6.98 -14.71 -5.29
CA ASP A 60 -6.78 -14.94 -6.71
C ASP A 60 -5.36 -15.50 -6.96
N PRO A 61 -5.22 -16.72 -7.50
CA PRO A 61 -3.92 -17.31 -7.78
C PRO A 61 -3.16 -16.60 -8.91
N ASP A 62 -3.84 -15.89 -9.81
CA ASP A 62 -3.22 -15.20 -10.95
C ASP A 62 -2.60 -13.87 -10.52
N ILE A 63 -3.06 -13.28 -9.41
CA ILE A 63 -2.48 -12.06 -8.83
C ILE A 63 -1.20 -12.39 -8.07
N LYS A 64 -0.05 -11.97 -8.59
CA LYS A 64 1.29 -12.19 -7.98
C LYS A 64 1.81 -11.03 -7.15
N ILE A 65 1.27 -9.83 -7.39
CA ILE A 65 1.74 -8.59 -6.75
C ILE A 65 0.55 -7.85 -6.16
N ILE A 66 0.67 -7.45 -4.90
CA ILE A 66 -0.28 -6.57 -4.23
C ILE A 66 0.42 -5.25 -3.98
N ALA A 67 -0.09 -4.19 -4.60
CA ALA A 67 0.46 -2.84 -4.46
C ALA A 67 -0.39 -2.00 -3.50
N ILE A 68 0.24 -1.37 -2.51
CA ILE A 68 -0.42 -0.41 -1.60
C ILE A 68 0.36 0.90 -1.62
N ASP A 69 -0.22 1.91 -2.26
CA ASP A 69 0.44 3.22 -2.47
C ASP A 69 0.86 3.90 -1.16
N GLU A 70 0.08 3.78 -0.09
CA GLU A 70 0.45 4.29 1.24
C GLU A 70 -0.21 3.45 2.33
N ILE A 71 0.60 2.94 3.27
CA ILE A 71 0.15 2.39 4.55
C ILE A 71 0.41 3.45 5.62
N GLY A 72 -0.67 4.08 6.08
CA GLY A 72 -0.64 5.14 7.07
C GLY A 72 -1.56 4.87 8.24
N LYS A 73 -1.77 5.91 9.05
CA LYS A 73 -2.61 5.82 10.25
C LYS A 73 -4.08 5.57 9.93
N MET A 74 -4.57 5.98 8.75
CA MET A 74 -6.00 5.91 8.42
C MET A 74 -6.46 4.47 8.20
N GLU A 75 -5.64 3.66 7.53
CA GLU A 75 -5.90 2.26 7.21
C GLU A 75 -5.93 1.38 8.48
N LEU A 76 -5.08 1.72 9.48
CA LEU A 76 -4.98 0.99 10.74
C LEU A 76 -6.24 1.07 11.61
N PHE A 77 -7.16 1.99 11.34
CA PHE A 77 -8.43 2.04 12.08
C PHE A 77 -9.41 0.94 11.66
N HIS A 78 -9.19 0.29 10.52
CA HIS A 78 -9.98 -0.87 10.16
C HIS A 78 -9.49 -2.10 10.97
N PRO A 79 -10.37 -2.76 11.74
CA PRO A 79 -9.96 -3.78 12.72
C PRO A 79 -9.25 -4.99 12.08
N ASP A 80 -9.54 -5.26 10.81
CA ASP A 80 -8.97 -6.41 10.09
C ASP A 80 -7.82 -6.05 9.15
N PHE A 81 -7.44 -4.77 9.05
CA PHE A 81 -6.40 -4.35 8.11
C PHE A 81 -5.02 -4.96 8.43
N LEU A 82 -4.63 -4.99 9.71
CA LEU A 82 -3.38 -5.65 10.10
C LEU A 82 -3.42 -7.16 9.85
N LYS A 83 -4.58 -7.80 10.08
CA LYS A 83 -4.74 -9.24 9.85
C LYS A 83 -4.59 -9.61 8.38
N ILE A 84 -5.19 -8.84 7.48
CA ILE A 84 -5.04 -9.10 6.04
C ILE A 84 -3.62 -8.79 5.56
N LEU A 85 -3.00 -7.74 6.09
CA LEU A 85 -1.63 -7.39 5.78
C LEU A 85 -0.67 -8.53 6.16
N ASP A 86 -0.86 -9.13 7.34
CA ASP A 86 -0.10 -10.29 7.81
C ASP A 86 -0.26 -11.48 6.88
N ARG A 87 -1.50 -11.79 6.49
CA ARG A 87 -1.78 -12.87 5.53
C ARG A 87 -1.15 -12.61 4.17
N ILE A 88 -1.08 -11.36 3.71
CA ILE A 88 -0.41 -11.01 2.46
C ILE A 88 1.10 -11.23 2.58
N ILE A 89 1.70 -10.76 3.67
CA ILE A 89 3.15 -10.87 3.91
C ILE A 89 3.58 -12.35 4.04
N ASP A 90 2.73 -13.20 4.61
CA ASP A 90 3.00 -14.63 4.78
C ASP A 90 2.51 -15.50 3.60
N SER A 91 2.01 -14.87 2.52
CA SER A 91 1.61 -15.55 1.29
C SER A 91 2.75 -15.65 0.28
N ASP A 92 2.48 -16.30 -0.86
CA ASP A 92 3.37 -16.35 -2.02
C ASP A 92 3.34 -15.05 -2.87
N LYS A 93 2.59 -14.04 -2.44
CA LYS A 93 2.40 -12.77 -3.17
C LYS A 93 3.45 -11.74 -2.78
N ILE A 94 3.89 -10.95 -3.76
CA ILE A 94 4.80 -9.84 -3.53
C ILE A 94 4.00 -8.64 -3.03
N LEU A 95 4.22 -8.22 -1.79
CA LEU A 95 3.76 -6.93 -1.30
C LEU A 95 4.71 -5.82 -1.78
N PHE A 96 4.18 -4.87 -2.55
CA PHE A 96 4.87 -3.64 -2.92
C PHE A 96 4.14 -2.44 -2.32
N ALA A 97 4.69 -1.86 -1.26
CA ALA A 97 4.00 -0.80 -0.52
C ALA A 97 4.91 0.38 -0.17
N THR A 98 4.32 1.57 -0.02
CA THR A 98 4.96 2.64 0.73
C THR A 98 4.35 2.72 2.13
N VAL A 99 5.17 3.06 3.12
CA VAL A 99 4.78 3.06 4.52
C VAL A 99 5.18 4.38 5.14
N SER A 100 4.26 5.03 5.86
CA SER A 100 4.57 6.27 6.55
C SER A 100 5.61 6.05 7.66
N TYR A 101 6.60 6.94 7.78
CA TYR A 101 7.58 6.94 8.88
C TYR A 101 6.96 6.97 10.28
N LYS A 102 5.69 7.39 10.39
CA LYS A 102 4.94 7.39 11.65
C LYS A 102 4.57 5.97 12.10
N MET A 103 4.55 4.98 11.21
CA MET A 103 4.15 3.61 11.49
C MET A 103 5.35 2.80 12.00
N LYS A 104 5.94 3.22 13.13
CA LYS A 104 7.20 2.65 13.67
C LYS A 104 7.13 1.14 13.89
N GLU A 105 6.03 0.65 14.46
CA GLU A 105 5.82 -0.78 14.71
C GLU A 105 5.77 -1.59 13.41
N LEU A 106 5.08 -1.06 12.39
CA LEU A 106 4.98 -1.72 11.10
C LEU A 106 6.32 -1.71 10.36
N LEU A 107 7.07 -0.60 10.43
CA LEU A 107 8.42 -0.51 9.88
C LEU A 107 9.38 -1.49 10.56
N ALA A 108 9.32 -1.63 11.89
CA ALA A 108 10.11 -2.61 12.63
C ALA A 108 9.73 -4.04 12.23
N LYS A 109 8.43 -4.32 12.09
CA LYS A 109 7.92 -5.62 11.61
C LYS A 109 8.48 -5.98 10.24
N PHE A 110 8.46 -5.04 9.29
CA PHE A 110 9.07 -5.25 7.97
C PHE A 110 10.59 -5.37 8.04
N GLY A 111 11.26 -4.58 8.88
CA GLY A 111 12.72 -4.58 9.01
C GLY A 111 13.29 -5.86 9.59
N ASN A 112 12.51 -6.59 10.40
CA ASN A 112 12.92 -7.86 10.98
C ASN A 112 12.79 -9.06 10.01
N ARG A 113 12.29 -8.83 8.79
CA ARG A 113 12.09 -9.88 7.78
C ARG A 113 13.28 -9.96 6.83
N SER A 114 13.85 -11.16 6.70
CA SER A 114 14.96 -11.43 5.78
C SER A 114 14.55 -11.40 4.30
N ASP A 115 13.26 -11.55 4.00
CA ASP A 115 12.68 -11.54 2.66
C ASP A 115 12.11 -10.18 2.24
N ALA A 116 12.26 -9.15 3.09
CA ALA A 116 11.83 -7.78 2.85
C ALA A 116 12.98 -6.92 2.31
N LEU A 117 12.66 -6.01 1.38
CA LEU A 117 13.55 -4.97 0.89
C LEU A 117 12.96 -3.62 1.25
N ILE A 118 13.66 -2.85 2.08
CA ILE A 118 13.20 -1.55 2.56
C ILE A 118 14.09 -0.46 1.96
N PHE A 119 13.46 0.51 1.33
CA PHE A 119 14.12 1.68 0.75
C PHE A 119 13.67 2.93 1.49
N ASN A 120 14.58 3.58 2.21
CA ASN A 120 14.32 4.87 2.86
C ASN A 120 14.41 5.99 1.82
N LEU A 121 13.37 6.83 1.76
CA LEU A 121 13.22 7.95 0.81
C LEU A 121 13.32 9.35 1.44
N GLU A 122 13.67 9.45 2.73
CA GLU A 122 13.61 10.68 3.53
C GLU A 122 14.37 11.86 2.90
N ASN A 123 15.46 11.58 2.20
CA ASN A 123 16.35 12.60 1.62
C ASN A 123 16.56 12.47 0.10
N SER A 124 15.67 11.77 -0.62
CA SER A 124 15.83 11.59 -2.07
C SER A 124 15.04 12.65 -2.86
N PRO A 125 15.67 13.69 -3.43
CA PRO A 125 14.98 14.72 -4.19
C PRO A 125 14.29 14.12 -5.42
N LYS A 126 13.17 14.73 -5.86
CA LYS A 126 12.25 14.12 -6.83
C LYS A 126 12.85 13.88 -8.23
N ASP A 127 14.02 14.44 -8.54
CA ASP A 127 14.64 14.36 -9.87
C ASP A 127 16.17 14.24 -9.80
N THR A 128 16.65 13.17 -9.18
CA THR A 128 18.09 12.88 -9.08
C THR A 128 18.43 11.54 -9.74
N SER A 129 19.68 11.41 -10.18
CA SER A 129 20.24 10.12 -10.60
C SER A 129 20.07 9.04 -9.54
N GLU A 130 20.04 9.41 -8.26
CA GLU A 130 19.76 8.50 -7.14
C GLU A 130 18.36 7.89 -7.23
N ARG A 131 17.32 8.68 -7.53
CA ARG A 131 15.96 8.16 -7.73
C ARG A 131 15.86 7.25 -8.95
N LYS A 132 16.57 7.56 -10.04
CA LYS A 132 16.63 6.70 -11.22
C LYS A 132 17.25 5.34 -10.86
N ASN A 133 18.39 5.36 -10.18
CA ASN A 133 19.07 4.16 -9.69
C ASN A 133 18.19 3.35 -8.71
N LEU A 134 17.46 4.04 -7.84
CA LEU A 134 16.55 3.41 -6.90
C LEU A 134 15.38 2.73 -7.61
N LYS A 135 14.77 3.40 -8.58
CA LYS A 135 13.71 2.84 -9.42
C LYS A 135 14.19 1.57 -10.13
N GLU A 136 15.39 1.59 -10.71
CA GLU A 136 15.99 0.41 -11.33
C GLU A 136 16.22 -0.72 -10.32
N LYS A 137 16.74 -0.42 -9.13
CA LYS A 137 16.94 -1.41 -8.06
C LYS A 137 15.63 -2.06 -7.63
N ILE A 138 14.58 -1.27 -7.41
CA ILE A 138 13.25 -1.75 -7.07
C ILE A 138 12.72 -2.67 -8.19
N LEU A 139 12.79 -2.21 -9.45
CA LEU A 139 12.30 -2.97 -10.60
C LEU A 139 13.03 -4.31 -10.75
N LYS A 140 14.37 -4.30 -10.70
CA LYS A 140 15.19 -5.52 -10.77
C LYS A 140 14.85 -6.50 -9.63
N SER A 141 14.60 -5.97 -8.42
CA SER A 141 14.25 -6.80 -7.27
C SER A 141 12.88 -7.47 -7.43
N ILE A 142 11.89 -6.72 -7.91
CA ILE A 142 10.54 -7.25 -8.21
C ILE A 142 10.63 -8.33 -9.30
N LEU A 143 11.30 -8.03 -10.42
CA LEU A 143 11.46 -8.99 -11.53
C LEU A 143 12.17 -10.27 -11.10
N LYS A 144 13.24 -10.15 -10.30
CA LYS A 144 13.94 -11.30 -9.74
C LYS A 144 12.98 -12.15 -8.89
N LYS A 145 12.20 -11.53 -7.99
CA LYS A 145 11.27 -12.25 -7.12
C LYS A 145 10.12 -12.92 -7.90
N ILE A 146 9.62 -12.29 -8.97
CA ILE A 146 8.64 -12.92 -9.88
C ILE A 146 9.25 -14.16 -10.57
N SER A 147 10.48 -14.06 -11.07
CA SER A 147 11.14 -15.17 -11.77
C SER A 147 11.45 -16.38 -10.87
N THR A 148 11.63 -16.18 -9.57
CA THR A 148 11.82 -17.26 -8.61
C THR A 148 10.52 -17.93 -8.19
N LEU A 149 9.39 -17.20 -8.24
CA LEU A 149 8.06 -17.76 -8.00
C LEU A 149 7.59 -18.65 -9.16
N HIS A 150 8.14 -18.44 -10.36
CA HIS A 150 7.84 -19.19 -11.57
C HIS A 150 9.14 -19.50 -12.33
N PRO A 151 9.90 -20.53 -11.93
CA PRO A 151 11.02 -20.98 -12.73
C PRO A 151 10.48 -21.33 -14.12
N LYS A 152 11.06 -20.74 -15.16
CA LYS A 152 10.72 -21.09 -16.55
C LYS A 152 10.83 -22.61 -16.66
N THR A 153 9.71 -23.29 -16.87
CA THR A 153 9.73 -24.68 -17.33
C THR A 153 10.39 -24.64 -18.70
N SER A 154 11.62 -25.14 -18.79
CA SER A 154 12.30 -25.36 -20.06
C SER A 154 11.37 -26.19 -20.96
N PRO A 155 11.14 -25.80 -22.22
CA PRO A 155 10.57 -26.72 -23.18
C PRO A 155 11.59 -27.85 -23.38
N GLY A 156 11.19 -29.07 -23.04
CA GLY A 156 11.89 -30.29 -23.42
C GLY A 156 11.72 -30.60 -24.90
#